data_AF-A0A8R2M4A5-F1
#
_entry.id   AF-A0A8R2M4A5-F1
#
_cell.length_a   1.000
_cell.length_b   1.000
_cell.length_c   1.000
_cell.angle_alpha   90.00
_cell.angle_beta   90.00
_cell.angle_gamma   90.00
#
_symmetry.space_group_name_H-M   'P 1'
#
loop_
_entity.id
_entity.type
_entity.pdbx_description
1 polymer ?
#
loop_
_entity_poly.entity_id
_entity_poly.type
_entity_poly.pdbx_seq_one_letter_code
_entity_poly.pdbx_strand_id
1 'polypeptide(L)'
;MWFSLLVVAVIYALWKLFYKEDDPIDSLPGPAKLPIIGNMLDMFNMTPGEKFKYERQLSKTYKQRYMQKVFYRRIVYLHHPDDVEVVLSHSKNITKNVIYDFLKPWLGTGLLLSTETALGTKLDTDRSVNTAAYKDAISKIGQICIYRLSRIWLYIDAIFNRTSAGREFAKNVDIIHSFADNVIVQRKEQRLNSLDKGLVERDEFNRKKRTVLLDLLLEAEAKREIDLEGIREEVNTFMFAGHDTTGTALTFSLMLLSDHEEAQERILEEYNEVMRGKETPTLSEFAEMKYLDAVIKETLRLYPNPHRIGRVLTEDITLGGVPMRAGTEVCVLTIDLHYREDFFPEPEKFRPERFLRGEIQHPYSFVPFSAGPRNCLGQKFAMLEIKSVLTHICNNFKLVPMKRNWRVETVSDIVLKPAEPIYIKFVPR
;
A
#
# COMPACT_ATOMS: atom_id res chain seq x y z
N MET A 1 41.62 -30.11 -0.12
CA MET A 1 40.72 -31.29 0.00
C MET A 1 39.66 -31.10 1.09
N TRP A 2 40.03 -30.84 2.35
CA TRP A 2 39.07 -30.71 3.46
C TRP A 2 38.05 -29.57 3.32
N PHE A 3 38.48 -28.40 2.83
CA PHE A 3 37.56 -27.28 2.57
C PHE A 3 36.52 -27.61 1.49
N SER A 4 36.94 -28.24 0.39
CA SER A 4 36.05 -28.69 -0.69
C SER A 4 35.05 -29.75 -0.21
N LEU A 5 35.50 -30.70 0.63
CA LEU A 5 34.64 -31.70 1.26
C LEU A 5 33.64 -31.08 2.24
N LEU A 6 34.07 -30.06 3.02
CA LEU A 6 33.19 -29.31 3.91
C LEU A 6 32.12 -28.55 3.12
N VAL A 7 32.49 -27.88 2.02
CA VAL A 7 31.55 -27.17 1.14
C VAL A 7 30.54 -28.15 0.54
N VAL A 8 30.99 -29.30 0.03
CA VAL A 8 30.09 -30.33 -0.52
C VAL A 8 29.17 -30.92 0.55
N ALA A 9 29.68 -31.19 1.77
CA ALA A 9 28.88 -31.68 2.88
C ALA A 9 27.84 -30.65 3.35
N VAL A 10 28.20 -29.36 3.39
CA VAL A 10 27.26 -28.26 3.67
C VAL A 10 26.23 -28.17 2.56
N ILE A 11 26.60 -28.20 1.29
CA ILE A 11 25.65 -28.18 0.17
C ILE A 11 24.69 -29.39 0.23
N TYR A 12 25.20 -30.59 0.53
CA TYR A 12 24.37 -31.78 0.66
C TYR A 12 23.44 -31.73 1.89
N ALA A 13 23.93 -31.22 3.03
CA ALA A 13 23.11 -31.03 4.22
C ALA A 13 22.03 -29.96 3.99
N LEU A 14 22.38 -28.83 3.35
CA LEU A 14 21.43 -27.81 2.92
C LEU A 14 20.43 -28.39 1.91
N TRP A 15 20.89 -29.22 0.96
CA TRP A 15 20.01 -29.93 0.02
C TRP A 15 19.04 -30.83 0.78
N LYS A 16 19.50 -31.69 1.68
CA LYS A 16 18.61 -32.58 2.45
C LYS A 16 17.66 -31.84 3.40
N LEU A 17 18.09 -30.70 3.95
CA LEU A 17 17.26 -29.87 4.84
C LEU A 17 16.22 -29.03 4.09
N PHE A 18 16.55 -28.55 2.89
CA PHE A 18 15.70 -27.60 2.13
C PHE A 18 15.00 -28.23 0.93
N TYR A 19 15.44 -29.41 0.48
CA TYR A 19 14.73 -30.23 -0.49
C TYR A 19 13.57 -30.93 0.22
N LYS A 20 12.45 -30.22 0.36
CA LYS A 20 11.17 -30.89 0.59
C LYS A 20 10.74 -31.54 -0.71
N GLU A 21 10.60 -32.87 -0.68
CA GLU A 21 9.96 -33.68 -1.72
C GLU A 21 8.64 -33.06 -2.18
N ASP A 22 8.37 -33.21 -3.48
CA ASP A 22 7.10 -33.04 -4.20
C ASP A 22 6.03 -32.21 -3.47
N ASP A 23 6.30 -30.90 -3.34
CA ASP A 23 5.29 -29.96 -2.90
C ASP A 23 4.31 -29.73 -4.06
N PRO A 24 2.99 -29.94 -3.89
CA PRO A 24 2.01 -29.71 -4.96
C PRO A 24 2.08 -28.30 -5.54
N ILE A 25 2.54 -27.31 -4.76
CA ILE A 25 2.76 -25.94 -5.22
C ILE A 25 3.83 -25.86 -6.32
N ASP A 26 4.79 -26.79 -6.36
CA ASP A 26 5.81 -26.85 -7.41
C ASP A 26 5.24 -27.18 -8.79
N SER A 27 4.03 -27.76 -8.86
CA SER A 27 3.28 -28.01 -10.11
C SER A 27 2.68 -26.75 -10.73
N LEU A 28 2.59 -25.64 -9.98
CA LEU A 28 2.10 -24.38 -10.52
C LEU A 28 3.03 -23.85 -11.62
N PRO A 29 2.45 -23.22 -12.66
CA PRO A 29 3.23 -22.60 -13.72
C PRO A 29 4.13 -21.49 -13.14
N GLY A 30 5.25 -21.22 -13.80
CA GLY A 30 6.21 -20.23 -13.35
C GLY A 30 7.54 -20.36 -14.10
N PRO A 31 8.44 -19.38 -13.92
CA PRO A 31 9.77 -19.41 -14.54
C PRO A 31 10.56 -20.65 -14.13
N ALA A 32 11.45 -21.12 -15.02
CA ALA A 32 12.26 -22.30 -14.79
C ALA A 32 13.07 -22.19 -13.48
N LYS A 33 13.02 -23.23 -12.64
CA LYS A 33 13.48 -23.19 -11.24
C LYS A 33 14.73 -24.06 -11.11
N LEU A 34 15.82 -23.52 -10.57
CA LEU A 34 16.98 -24.34 -10.20
C LEU A 34 16.69 -25.14 -8.92
N PRO A 35 17.23 -26.36 -8.73
CA PRO A 35 16.82 -27.26 -7.64
C PRO A 35 16.91 -26.65 -6.24
N ILE A 36 18.00 -25.93 -5.94
CA ILE A 36 18.28 -25.37 -4.61
C ILE A 36 17.91 -23.90 -4.52
N ILE A 37 18.33 -23.08 -5.50
CA ILE A 37 18.18 -21.62 -5.43
C ILE A 37 16.90 -21.11 -6.12
N GLY A 38 16.15 -21.99 -6.80
CA GLY A 38 14.92 -21.64 -7.50
C GLY A 38 15.14 -20.58 -8.57
N ASN A 39 14.36 -19.50 -8.49
CA ASN A 39 14.34 -18.32 -9.35
C ASN A 39 15.20 -17.16 -8.79
N MET A 40 16.02 -17.40 -7.75
CA MET A 40 16.82 -16.34 -7.13
C MET A 40 17.73 -15.62 -8.13
N LEU A 41 18.34 -16.38 -9.05
CA LEU A 41 19.29 -15.82 -10.03
C LEU A 41 18.60 -14.95 -11.08
N ASP A 42 17.34 -15.23 -11.38
CA ASP A 42 16.54 -14.45 -12.36
C ASP A 42 16.49 -12.97 -11.98
N MET A 43 16.57 -12.67 -10.68
CA MET A 43 16.44 -11.33 -10.12
C MET A 43 17.73 -10.82 -9.46
N PHE A 44 18.84 -11.57 -9.49
CA PHE A 44 20.01 -11.27 -8.64
C PHE A 44 20.64 -9.91 -8.93
N ASN A 45 20.78 -9.54 -10.21
CA ASN A 45 21.43 -8.29 -10.62
C ASN A 45 20.48 -7.21 -11.15
N MET A 46 19.16 -7.42 -11.03
CA MET A 46 18.17 -6.44 -11.45
C MET A 46 18.01 -5.32 -10.43
N THR A 47 17.86 -4.09 -10.91
CA THR A 47 17.37 -2.94 -10.15
C THR A 47 15.91 -3.15 -9.72
N PRO A 48 15.40 -2.42 -8.71
CA PRO A 48 13.99 -2.50 -8.32
C PRO A 48 13.00 -2.25 -9.47
N GLY A 49 13.29 -1.31 -10.38
CA GLY A 49 12.45 -1.04 -11.55
C GLY A 49 12.46 -2.19 -12.57
N GLU A 50 13.62 -2.79 -12.82
CA GLU A 50 13.72 -3.98 -13.68
C GLU A 50 12.99 -5.18 -13.08
N LYS A 51 13.06 -5.39 -11.76
CA LYS A 51 12.32 -6.44 -11.05
C LYS A 51 10.82 -6.26 -11.20
N PHE A 52 10.35 -5.02 -11.06
CA PHE A 52 8.93 -4.70 -11.23
C PHE A 52 8.47 -4.98 -12.66
N LYS A 53 9.24 -4.57 -13.67
CA LYS A 53 8.99 -4.89 -15.09
C LYS A 53 8.99 -6.40 -15.35
N TYR A 54 9.90 -7.14 -14.73
CA TYR A 54 9.99 -8.59 -14.83
C TYR A 54 8.77 -9.28 -14.20
N GLU A 55 8.33 -8.89 -13.01
CA GLU A 55 7.09 -9.40 -12.38
C GLU A 55 5.88 -9.16 -13.31
N ARG A 56 5.73 -7.95 -13.87
CA ARG A 56 4.68 -7.62 -14.85
C ARG A 56 4.72 -8.52 -16.09
N GLN A 57 5.91 -8.89 -16.57
CA GLN A 57 6.08 -9.79 -17.70
C GLN A 57 5.69 -11.24 -17.36
N LEU A 58 6.01 -11.70 -16.15
CA LEU A 58 5.57 -13.01 -15.67
C LEU A 58 4.05 -13.10 -15.60
N SER A 59 3.37 -12.08 -15.08
CA SER A 59 1.89 -12.02 -15.03
C SER A 59 1.24 -12.09 -16.42
N LYS A 60 1.86 -11.46 -17.44
CA LYS A 60 1.40 -11.56 -18.84
C LYS A 60 1.60 -12.97 -19.42
N THR A 61 2.70 -13.62 -19.05
CA THR A 61 3.04 -14.97 -19.53
C THR A 61 2.14 -16.02 -18.87
N TYR A 62 1.96 -15.93 -17.56
CA TYR A 62 1.21 -16.88 -16.74
C TYR A 62 -0.14 -16.28 -16.32
N LYS A 63 -1.08 -16.21 -17.27
CA LYS A 63 -2.32 -15.41 -17.18
C LYS A 63 -3.20 -15.61 -15.94
N GLN A 64 -3.11 -16.76 -15.25
CA GLN A 64 -3.96 -17.04 -14.09
C GLN A 64 -3.25 -16.73 -12.77
N ARG A 65 -2.15 -17.45 -12.54
CA ARG A 65 -1.29 -17.36 -11.38
C ARG A 65 0.07 -17.92 -11.76
N TYR A 66 1.07 -17.66 -10.95
CA TYR A 66 2.35 -18.36 -11.06
C TYR A 66 3.03 -18.51 -9.71
N MET A 67 4.04 -19.37 -9.63
CA MET A 67 4.86 -19.53 -8.44
C MET A 67 6.32 -19.25 -8.76
N GLN A 68 6.97 -18.49 -7.88
CA GLN A 68 8.43 -18.39 -7.85
C GLN A 68 8.97 -19.04 -6.58
N LYS A 69 10.04 -19.81 -6.77
CA LYS A 69 10.77 -20.45 -5.69
C LYS A 69 12.01 -19.62 -5.39
N VAL A 70 12.25 -19.25 -4.14
CA VAL A 70 13.50 -18.59 -3.75
C VAL A 70 14.07 -19.31 -2.54
N PHE A 71 15.14 -20.09 -2.77
CA PHE A 71 15.59 -21.15 -1.86
C PHE A 71 14.44 -22.10 -1.47
N TYR A 72 14.12 -22.16 -0.17
CA TYR A 72 13.06 -23.00 0.39
C TYR A 72 11.68 -22.32 0.38
N ARG A 73 11.62 -21.02 0.04
CA ARG A 73 10.38 -20.24 0.06
C ARG A 73 9.68 -20.36 -1.29
N ARG A 74 8.38 -20.63 -1.25
CA ARG A 74 7.49 -20.66 -2.42
C ARG A 74 6.53 -19.50 -2.26
N ILE A 75 6.56 -18.58 -3.21
CA ILE A 75 5.67 -17.42 -3.24
C ILE A 75 4.73 -17.61 -4.42
N VAL A 76 3.44 -17.71 -4.13
CA VAL A 76 2.40 -17.82 -5.14
C VAL A 76 1.87 -16.44 -5.47
N TYR A 77 1.92 -16.07 -6.74
CA TYR A 77 1.49 -14.77 -7.25
C TYR A 77 0.13 -14.90 -7.92
N LEU A 78 -0.83 -14.10 -7.47
CA LEU A 78 -2.23 -14.14 -7.90
C LEU A 78 -2.61 -12.83 -8.58
N HIS A 79 -3.24 -12.94 -9.75
CA HIS A 79 -3.76 -11.78 -10.48
C HIS A 79 -4.97 -12.16 -11.33
N HIS A 80 -5.73 -13.18 -10.91
CA HIS A 80 -7.06 -13.50 -11.44
C HIS A 80 -8.10 -13.36 -10.32
N PRO A 81 -9.27 -12.77 -10.57
CA PRO A 81 -10.23 -12.49 -9.53
C PRO A 81 -10.72 -13.74 -8.77
N ASP A 82 -10.92 -14.89 -9.43
CA ASP A 82 -11.30 -16.14 -8.75
C ASP A 82 -10.29 -16.55 -7.66
N ASP A 83 -8.99 -16.43 -7.94
CA ASP A 83 -7.95 -16.77 -6.96
C ASP A 83 -7.81 -15.72 -5.87
N VAL A 84 -7.98 -14.46 -6.25
CA VAL A 84 -7.94 -13.32 -5.34
C VAL A 84 -9.11 -13.39 -4.36
N GLU A 85 -10.30 -13.80 -4.82
CA GLU A 85 -11.47 -14.05 -3.99
C GLU A 85 -11.17 -15.12 -2.96
N VAL A 86 -10.65 -16.29 -3.38
CA VAL A 86 -10.29 -17.37 -2.44
C VAL A 86 -9.36 -16.84 -1.35
N VAL A 87 -8.35 -16.03 -1.65
CA VAL A 87 -7.40 -15.59 -0.62
C VAL A 87 -7.91 -14.42 0.22
N LEU A 88 -8.58 -13.43 -0.38
CA LEU A 88 -9.00 -12.20 0.31
C LEU A 88 -10.36 -12.31 1.01
N SER A 89 -11.25 -13.21 0.59
CA SER A 89 -12.53 -13.45 1.27
C SER A 89 -12.35 -14.18 2.62
N HIS A 90 -11.28 -14.97 2.76
CA HIS A 90 -11.07 -15.80 3.94
C HIS A 90 -10.72 -14.97 5.17
N SER A 91 -11.52 -15.12 6.23
CA SER A 91 -11.36 -14.38 7.48
C SER A 91 -10.15 -14.75 8.31
N LYS A 92 -9.49 -15.87 7.99
CA LYS A 92 -8.29 -16.34 8.67
C LYS A 92 -6.99 -16.03 7.92
N ASN A 93 -7.05 -15.72 6.62
CA ASN A 93 -5.88 -15.35 5.82
C ASN A 93 -5.52 -13.87 6.04
N ILE A 94 -5.19 -13.54 7.29
CA ILE A 94 -4.97 -12.15 7.76
C ILE A 94 -3.50 -11.86 8.04
N THR A 95 -2.69 -12.92 8.15
CA THR A 95 -1.25 -12.83 8.39
C THR A 95 -0.55 -12.30 7.15
N LYS A 96 0.27 -11.27 7.32
CA LYS A 96 0.99 -10.64 6.21
C LYS A 96 2.30 -11.38 5.92
N ASN A 97 2.76 -11.33 4.68
CA ASN A 97 3.97 -12.04 4.25
C ASN A 97 5.26 -11.36 4.72
N VAL A 98 6.41 -11.97 4.43
CA VAL A 98 7.74 -11.54 4.92
C VAL A 98 8.07 -10.05 4.65
N ILE A 99 7.46 -9.44 3.63
CA ILE A 99 7.70 -8.04 3.27
C ILE A 99 7.39 -7.15 4.48
N TYR A 100 6.37 -7.54 5.25
CA TYR A 100 5.90 -6.83 6.42
C TYR A 100 6.77 -7.08 7.66
N ASP A 101 7.54 -8.17 7.71
CA ASP A 101 8.51 -8.40 8.79
C ASP A 101 9.61 -7.34 8.78
N PHE A 102 10.00 -6.83 7.61
CA PHE A 102 10.98 -5.75 7.51
C PHE A 102 10.46 -4.41 8.03
N LEU A 103 9.14 -4.25 8.13
CA LEU A 103 8.51 -3.06 8.67
C LEU A 103 8.32 -3.15 10.19
N LYS A 104 8.48 -4.33 10.81
CA LYS A 104 8.31 -4.50 12.27
C LYS A 104 9.16 -3.56 13.12
N PRO A 105 10.44 -3.30 12.83
CA PRO A 105 11.20 -2.34 13.64
C PRO A 105 10.66 -0.90 13.55
N TRP A 106 9.97 -0.56 12.47
CA TRP A 106 9.35 0.74 12.27
C TRP A 106 7.93 0.79 12.87
N LEU A 107 7.05 -0.10 12.44
CA LEU A 107 5.61 -0.08 12.72
C LEU A 107 5.20 -0.98 13.90
N GLY A 108 6.13 -1.78 14.42
CA GLY A 108 5.91 -2.68 15.54
C GLY A 108 4.83 -3.72 15.28
N THR A 109 3.84 -3.76 16.17
CA THR A 109 2.59 -4.51 16.02
C THR A 109 1.38 -3.61 15.75
N GLY A 110 1.55 -2.38 15.25
CA GLY A 110 0.41 -1.51 14.91
C GLY A 110 -0.48 -2.10 13.80
N LEU A 111 -1.68 -1.57 13.52
CA LEU A 111 -2.70 -2.17 12.62
C LEU A 111 -2.16 -2.76 11.28
N LEU A 112 -1.16 -2.12 10.67
CA LEU A 112 -0.60 -2.66 9.42
C LEU A 112 0.07 -4.01 9.67
N LEU A 113 0.51 -4.33 10.87
CA LEU A 113 1.18 -5.56 11.25
C LEU A 113 0.37 -6.41 12.25
N SER A 114 -0.49 -5.82 13.10
CA SER A 114 -1.47 -6.54 13.91
C SER A 114 -2.73 -6.92 13.13
N THR A 115 -3.48 -7.85 13.69
CA THR A 115 -4.75 -8.31 13.15
C THR A 115 -5.93 -7.34 13.35
N GLU A 116 -5.75 -6.17 13.98
CA GLU A 116 -6.83 -5.26 14.40
C GLU A 116 -6.57 -3.78 14.08
N THR A 117 -7.65 -2.97 14.00
CA THR A 117 -7.71 -1.64 13.35
C THR A 117 -7.98 -0.44 14.26
N ALA A 118 -7.29 0.71 14.09
CA ALA A 118 -7.85 1.99 13.58
C ALA A 118 -7.05 3.27 13.90
N LEU A 119 -7.11 4.24 12.94
CA LEU A 119 -7.17 5.75 12.76
C LEU A 119 -6.12 6.86 13.12
N GLY A 120 -6.42 8.10 12.69
CA GLY A 120 -5.47 9.20 12.50
C GLY A 120 -5.57 10.42 13.42
N THR A 121 -4.58 11.30 13.24
CA THR A 121 -4.38 12.64 13.79
C THR A 121 -4.27 13.67 12.67
N LYS A 122 -4.51 14.95 13.00
CA LYS A 122 -4.16 16.06 12.11
C LYS A 122 -2.66 16.34 12.26
N LEU A 123 -1.91 16.14 11.19
CA LEU A 123 -0.56 16.69 11.05
C LEU A 123 -0.73 18.19 10.80
N ASP A 124 -0.39 19.01 11.79
CA ASP A 124 -0.26 20.43 11.55
C ASP A 124 0.73 20.63 10.40
N THR A 125 0.31 21.42 9.41
CA THR A 125 1.09 21.80 8.24
C THR A 125 2.20 22.75 8.63
N ASP A 126 3.08 22.33 9.53
CA ASP A 126 4.29 23.05 9.79
C ASP A 126 5.34 22.58 8.79
N ARG A 127 5.87 23.52 8.01
CA ARG A 127 7.10 23.33 7.20
C ARG A 127 8.32 23.26 8.12
N SER A 128 8.16 22.70 9.32
CA SER A 128 9.22 22.49 10.26
C SER A 128 10.19 21.47 9.68
N VAL A 129 11.47 21.65 9.98
CA VAL A 129 12.56 20.74 9.59
C VAL A 129 12.23 19.28 9.92
N ASN A 130 11.41 19.05 10.96
CA ASN A 130 11.01 17.75 11.46
C ASN A 130 10.05 17.01 10.51
N THR A 131 9.08 17.69 9.89
CA THR A 131 8.14 17.07 8.92
C THR A 131 8.86 16.64 7.64
N ALA A 132 9.81 17.45 7.16
CA ALA A 132 10.62 17.10 5.99
C ALA A 132 11.54 15.91 6.28
N ALA A 133 12.20 15.91 7.46
CA ALA A 133 13.03 14.79 7.91
C ALA A 133 12.22 13.49 8.06
N TYR A 134 10.99 13.56 8.56
CA TYR A 134 10.07 12.42 8.64
C TYR A 134 9.74 11.84 7.26
N LYS A 135 9.36 12.69 6.29
CA LYS A 135 9.03 12.24 4.92
C LYS A 135 10.24 11.61 4.22
N ASP A 136 11.42 12.21 4.37
CA ASP A 136 12.68 11.66 3.85
C ASP A 136 13.00 10.30 4.49
N ALA A 137 12.81 10.18 5.81
CA ALA A 137 13.02 8.94 6.54
C ALA A 137 12.11 7.80 6.07
N ILE A 138 10.81 8.07 5.83
CA ILE A 138 9.88 7.10 5.24
C ILE A 138 10.38 6.62 3.88
N SER A 139 10.76 7.56 3.02
CA SER A 139 11.23 7.23 1.68
C SER A 139 12.49 6.35 1.72
N LYS A 140 13.43 6.66 2.62
CA LYS A 140 14.65 5.86 2.81
C LYS A 140 14.35 4.47 3.35
N ILE A 141 13.46 4.35 4.33
CA ILE A 141 13.02 3.05 4.85
C ILE A 141 12.41 2.20 3.74
N GLY A 142 11.51 2.76 2.92
CA GLY A 142 10.90 2.05 1.80
C GLY A 142 11.93 1.51 0.81
N GLN A 143 12.87 2.36 0.40
CA GLN A 143 13.98 1.96 -0.48
C GLN A 143 14.84 0.86 0.14
N ILE A 144 15.16 0.95 1.44
CA ILE A 144 15.95 -0.08 2.14
C ILE A 144 15.14 -1.39 2.28
N CYS A 145 13.83 -1.32 2.54
CA CYS A 145 12.96 -2.49 2.58
C CYS A 145 12.93 -3.22 1.24
N ILE A 146 12.82 -2.49 0.12
CA ILE A 146 12.90 -3.09 -1.23
C ILE A 146 14.30 -3.63 -1.50
N TYR A 147 15.35 -2.89 -1.13
CA TYR A 147 16.73 -3.34 -1.22
C TYR A 147 16.95 -4.67 -0.48
N ARG A 148 16.40 -4.79 0.74
CA ARG A 148 16.43 -5.97 1.61
C ARG A 148 15.60 -7.11 1.05
N LEU A 149 14.36 -6.85 0.62
CA LEU A 149 13.46 -7.83 -0.01
C LEU A 149 14.12 -8.53 -1.19
N SER A 150 14.91 -7.76 -1.94
CA SER A 150 15.58 -8.19 -3.14
C SER A 150 16.89 -8.98 -2.91
N ARG A 151 17.34 -9.13 -1.65
CA ARG A 151 18.61 -9.76 -1.25
C ARG A 151 18.41 -10.68 -0.04
N ILE A 152 18.24 -11.97 -0.30
CA ILE A 152 17.93 -12.94 0.76
C ILE A 152 18.93 -13.00 1.91
N TRP A 153 20.23 -12.80 1.65
CA TRP A 153 21.22 -12.78 2.74
C TRP A 153 21.00 -11.64 3.74
N LEU A 154 20.26 -10.59 3.35
CA LEU A 154 19.84 -9.51 4.24
C LEU A 154 18.55 -9.82 5.01
N TYR A 155 17.93 -10.98 4.82
CA TYR A 155 16.76 -11.35 5.62
C TYR A 155 17.16 -11.68 7.06
N ILE A 156 18.39 -12.18 7.26
CA ILE A 156 18.95 -12.41 8.57
C ILE A 156 19.26 -11.05 9.22
N ASP A 157 18.48 -10.68 10.26
CA ASP A 157 18.61 -9.39 10.95
C ASP A 157 20.03 -9.11 11.42
N ALA A 158 20.71 -10.12 11.96
CA ALA A 158 22.09 -10.01 12.40
C ALA A 158 23.05 -9.57 11.28
N ILE A 159 22.84 -10.04 10.05
CA ILE A 159 23.65 -9.63 8.90
C ILE A 159 23.25 -8.23 8.48
N PHE A 160 21.95 -7.98 8.31
CA PHE A 160 21.41 -6.69 7.88
C PHE A 160 21.86 -5.54 8.78
N ASN A 161 21.72 -5.69 10.11
CA ASN A 161 22.07 -4.65 11.09
C ASN A 161 23.56 -4.29 11.10
N ARG A 162 24.43 -5.15 10.58
CA ARG A 162 25.88 -4.89 10.43
C ARG A 162 26.23 -4.16 9.12
N THR A 163 25.31 -4.08 8.17
CA THR A 163 25.52 -3.37 6.89
C THR A 163 25.35 -1.86 7.04
N SER A 164 25.83 -1.08 6.05
CA SER A 164 25.51 0.35 5.96
C SER A 164 24.01 0.61 5.86
N ALA A 165 23.32 -0.18 5.04
CA ALA A 165 21.86 -0.12 4.87
C ALA A 165 21.11 -0.38 6.19
N GLY A 166 21.56 -1.33 7.00
CA GLY A 166 20.95 -1.62 8.31
C GLY A 166 21.13 -0.49 9.33
N ARG A 167 22.32 0.14 9.35
CA ARG A 167 22.55 1.33 10.21
C ARG A 167 21.74 2.53 9.75
N GLU A 168 21.63 2.74 8.45
CA GLU A 168 20.79 3.80 7.88
C GLU A 168 19.31 3.54 8.18
N PHE A 169 18.85 2.30 8.07
CA PHE A 169 17.50 1.91 8.44
C PHE A 169 17.19 2.23 9.90
N ALA A 170 18.05 1.82 10.84
CA ALA A 170 17.88 2.11 12.27
C ALA A 170 17.80 3.62 12.55
N LYS A 171 18.70 4.41 11.94
CA LYS A 171 18.65 5.88 12.08
C LYS A 171 17.32 6.47 11.60
N ASN A 172 16.77 6.00 10.48
CA ASN A 172 15.50 6.50 9.96
C ASN A 172 14.31 6.05 10.83
N VAL A 173 14.38 4.85 11.41
CA VAL A 173 13.40 4.38 12.40
C VAL A 173 13.37 5.32 13.61
N ASP A 174 14.53 5.70 14.16
CA ASP A 174 14.62 6.61 15.29
C ASP A 174 13.99 7.98 14.99
N ILE A 175 14.20 8.51 13.78
CA ILE A 175 13.58 9.78 13.33
C ILE A 175 12.05 9.66 13.33
N ILE A 176 11.52 8.56 12.80
CA ILE A 176 10.08 8.35 12.73
C ILE A 176 9.48 8.15 14.12
N HIS A 177 10.10 7.34 14.96
CA HIS A 177 9.66 7.12 16.35
C HIS A 177 9.64 8.43 17.12
N SER A 178 10.71 9.22 17.04
CA SER A 178 10.79 10.54 17.69
C SER A 178 9.68 11.48 17.21
N PHE A 179 9.35 11.44 15.92
CA PHE A 179 8.25 12.24 15.36
C PHE A 179 6.88 11.80 15.90
N ALA A 180 6.61 10.50 15.95
CA ALA A 180 5.39 9.96 16.52
C ALA A 180 5.25 10.27 18.02
N ASP A 181 6.32 10.10 18.79
CA ASP A 181 6.34 10.43 20.22
C ASP A 181 6.03 11.92 20.45
N ASN A 182 6.59 12.81 19.63
CA ASN A 182 6.28 14.24 19.70
C ASN A 182 4.79 14.53 19.41
N VAL A 183 4.20 13.88 18.41
CA VAL A 183 2.76 14.02 18.11
C VAL A 183 1.90 13.54 19.28
N ILE A 184 2.28 12.42 19.92
CA ILE A 184 1.59 11.88 21.10
C ILE A 184 1.66 12.86 22.27
N VAL A 185 2.86 13.36 22.58
CA VAL A 185 3.08 14.32 23.68
C VAL A 185 2.29 15.61 23.46
N GLN A 186 2.40 16.20 22.26
CA GLN A 186 1.65 17.42 21.92
C GLN A 186 0.15 17.23 22.08
N ARG A 187 -0.40 16.08 21.66
CA ARG A 187 -1.83 15.82 21.82
C ARG A 187 -2.24 15.62 23.28
N LYS A 188 -1.41 14.94 24.08
CA LYS A 188 -1.65 14.80 25.53
C LYS A 188 -1.71 16.18 26.21
N GLU A 189 -0.78 17.08 25.89
CA GLU A 189 -0.76 18.44 26.42
C GLU A 189 -1.99 19.26 25.99
N GLN A 190 -2.37 19.19 24.71
CA GLN A 190 -3.60 19.84 24.21
C GLN A 190 -4.84 19.36 24.96
N ARG A 191 -4.93 18.04 25.22
CA ARG A 191 -6.05 17.43 25.93
C ARG A 191 -6.13 17.90 27.38
N LEU A 192 -5.01 17.90 28.10
CA LEU A 192 -4.94 18.40 29.48
C LEU A 192 -5.37 19.87 29.54
N ASN A 193 -4.83 20.71 28.65
CA ASN A 193 -5.21 22.12 28.55
C ASN A 193 -6.69 22.34 28.22
N SER A 194 -7.32 21.46 27.44
CA SER A 194 -8.75 21.55 27.12
C SER A 194 -9.65 21.15 28.29
N LEU A 195 -9.24 20.13 29.06
CA LEU A 195 -9.94 19.67 30.27
C LEU A 195 -9.87 20.71 31.39
N ASP A 196 -8.71 21.30 31.61
CA ASP A 196 -8.50 22.36 32.61
C ASP A 196 -9.34 23.61 32.33
N LYS A 197 -9.64 23.88 31.05
CA LYS A 197 -10.48 25.00 30.62
C LYS A 197 -11.99 24.67 30.59
N GLY A 198 -12.39 23.44 30.94
CA GLY A 198 -13.79 23.00 30.87
C GLY A 198 -14.37 23.01 29.45
N LEU A 199 -13.52 23.04 28.42
CA LEU A 199 -13.94 23.13 27.03
C LEU A 199 -14.26 21.73 26.51
N VAL A 200 -15.53 21.34 26.57
CA VAL A 200 -16.01 20.21 25.74
C VAL A 200 -15.96 20.70 24.30
N GLU A 201 -15.08 20.14 23.47
CA GLU A 201 -15.12 20.43 22.02
C GLU A 201 -16.49 20.00 21.48
N ARG A 202 -17.27 20.99 21.05
CA ARG A 202 -18.57 20.78 20.42
C ARG A 202 -18.47 21.10 18.93
N ASP A 203 -19.20 20.36 18.12
CA ASP A 203 -19.33 20.68 16.70
C ASP A 203 -20.20 21.93 16.48
N GLU A 204 -20.33 22.36 15.22
CA GLU A 204 -21.14 23.52 14.80
C GLU A 204 -22.63 23.39 15.19
N PHE A 205 -23.08 22.19 15.59
CA PHE A 205 -24.43 21.87 16.04
C PHE A 205 -24.53 21.63 17.55
N ASN A 206 -23.52 22.07 18.32
CA ASN A 206 -23.45 21.95 19.78
C ASN A 206 -23.45 20.49 20.30
N ARG A 207 -23.11 19.51 19.45
CA ARG A 207 -22.98 18.09 19.81
C ARG A 207 -21.56 17.81 20.27
N LYS A 208 -21.37 16.79 21.13
CA LYS A 208 -20.03 16.32 21.50
C LYS A 208 -19.29 15.92 20.21
N LYS A 209 -18.20 16.62 19.91
CA LYS A 209 -17.40 16.35 18.71
C LYS A 209 -16.88 14.91 18.78
N ARG A 210 -16.91 14.20 17.65
CA ARG A 210 -16.45 12.79 17.60
C ARG A 210 -14.99 12.71 18.04
N THR A 211 -14.70 11.80 18.96
CA THR A 211 -13.36 11.53 19.46
C THR A 211 -12.45 11.16 18.28
N VAL A 212 -11.35 11.90 18.10
CA VAL A 212 -10.32 11.57 17.12
C VAL A 212 -9.55 10.33 17.59
N LEU A 213 -8.89 9.60 16.70
CA LEU A 213 -8.31 8.32 17.11
C LEU A 213 -7.27 8.46 18.21
N LEU A 214 -6.34 9.40 18.09
CA LEU A 214 -5.34 9.52 19.14
C LEU A 214 -5.99 9.77 20.51
N ASP A 215 -7.13 10.45 20.57
CA ASP A 215 -7.87 10.57 21.83
C ASP A 215 -8.46 9.24 22.32
N LEU A 216 -8.90 8.36 21.42
CA LEU A 216 -9.32 6.98 21.74
C LEU A 216 -8.16 6.12 22.23
N LEU A 217 -6.98 6.20 21.58
CA LEU A 217 -5.78 5.49 22.02
C LEU A 217 -5.31 5.98 23.39
N LEU A 218 -5.37 7.29 23.62
CA LEU A 218 -5.07 7.90 24.92
C LEU A 218 -6.09 7.50 26.00
N GLU A 219 -7.37 7.30 25.64
CA GLU A 219 -8.38 6.76 26.56
C GLU A 219 -8.12 5.29 26.90
N ALA A 220 -7.73 4.48 25.91
CA ALA A 220 -7.34 3.10 26.11
C ALA A 220 -6.11 2.98 27.02
N GLU A 221 -5.13 3.88 26.87
CA GLU A 221 -3.95 3.94 27.75
C GLU A 221 -4.32 4.33 29.18
N ALA A 222 -5.22 5.32 29.35
CA ALA A 222 -5.74 5.66 30.67
C ALA A 222 -6.47 4.47 31.35
N LYS A 223 -7.06 3.57 30.57
CA LYS A 223 -7.67 2.31 31.03
C LYS A 223 -6.69 1.14 31.15
N ARG A 224 -5.41 1.34 30.79
CA ARG A 224 -4.36 0.30 30.73
C ARG A 224 -4.67 -0.83 29.74
N GLU A 225 -5.44 -0.54 28.70
CA GLU A 225 -5.74 -1.46 27.59
C GLU A 225 -4.62 -1.48 26.54
N ILE A 226 -3.83 -0.40 26.46
CA ILE A 226 -2.66 -0.24 25.59
C ILE A 226 -1.57 0.53 26.35
N ASP A 227 -0.31 0.23 26.09
CA ASP A 227 0.82 0.98 26.63
C ASP A 227 1.33 2.05 25.65
N LEU A 228 2.33 2.83 26.08
CA LEU A 228 2.88 3.91 25.26
C LEU A 228 3.56 3.40 23.98
N GLU A 229 4.17 2.22 24.04
CA GLU A 229 4.79 1.59 22.88
C GLU A 229 3.70 1.22 21.86
N GLY A 230 2.64 0.55 22.29
CA GLY A 230 1.48 0.23 21.44
C GLY A 230 0.83 1.47 20.83
N ILE A 231 0.69 2.57 21.59
CA ILE A 231 0.19 3.84 21.02
C ILE A 231 1.13 4.34 19.91
N ARG A 232 2.45 4.32 20.11
CA ARG A 232 3.43 4.76 19.10
C ARG A 232 3.36 3.90 17.85
N GLU A 233 3.23 2.58 18.00
CA GLU A 233 3.11 1.63 16.90
C GLU A 233 1.86 1.91 16.04
N GLU A 234 0.71 2.15 16.67
CA GLU A 234 -0.52 2.53 15.97
C GLU A 234 -0.38 3.90 15.31
N VAL A 235 0.14 4.91 16.00
CA VAL A 235 0.38 6.25 15.44
C VAL A 235 1.29 6.19 14.21
N ASN A 236 2.41 5.46 14.29
CA ASN A 236 3.30 5.23 13.14
C ASN A 236 2.56 4.59 11.96
N THR A 237 1.75 3.57 12.23
CA THR A 237 0.95 2.87 11.23
C THR A 237 0.01 3.82 10.49
N PHE A 238 -0.75 4.64 11.20
CA PHE A 238 -1.74 5.51 10.56
C PHE A 238 -1.14 6.73 9.87
N MET A 239 -0.08 7.31 10.44
CA MET A 239 0.59 8.44 9.81
C MET A 239 1.22 8.04 8.48
N PHE A 240 1.79 6.83 8.39
CA PHE A 240 2.26 6.30 7.12
C PHE A 240 1.11 5.97 6.16
N ALA A 241 0.20 5.09 6.59
CA ALA A 241 -0.84 4.55 5.71
C ALA A 241 -1.81 5.62 5.22
N GLY A 242 -2.11 6.62 6.04
CA GLY A 242 -3.06 7.69 5.74
C GLY A 242 -2.51 8.83 4.88
N HIS A 243 -1.19 8.98 4.74
CA HIS A 243 -0.58 10.06 3.96
C HIS A 243 0.13 9.57 2.69
N ASP A 244 0.97 8.53 2.77
CA ASP A 244 1.80 8.12 1.63
C ASP A 244 0.94 7.55 0.49
N THR A 245 -0.13 6.83 0.82
CA THR A 245 -1.05 6.23 -0.15
C THR A 245 -1.93 7.27 -0.86
N THR A 246 -2.55 8.18 -0.11
CA THR A 246 -3.45 9.22 -0.66
C THR A 246 -2.68 10.30 -1.40
N GLY A 247 -1.50 10.70 -0.92
CA GLY A 247 -0.61 11.61 -1.64
C GLY A 247 -0.16 11.05 -3.00
N THR A 248 0.11 9.75 -3.06
CA THR A 248 0.43 9.06 -4.31
C THR A 248 -0.78 8.99 -5.23
N ALA A 249 -1.96 8.63 -4.72
CA ALA A 249 -3.20 8.60 -5.51
C ALA A 249 -3.56 9.99 -6.08
N LEU A 250 -3.37 11.06 -5.31
CA LEU A 250 -3.51 12.44 -5.77
C LEU A 250 -2.52 12.78 -6.86
N THR A 251 -1.25 12.40 -6.70
CA THR A 251 -0.20 12.64 -7.69
C THR A 251 -0.56 12.03 -9.04
N PHE A 252 -0.96 10.76 -9.08
CA PHE A 252 -1.40 10.12 -10.31
C PHE A 252 -2.72 10.66 -10.84
N SER A 253 -3.65 11.05 -9.97
CA SER A 253 -4.91 11.69 -10.39
C SER A 253 -4.66 13.01 -11.10
N LEU A 254 -3.81 13.87 -10.52
CA LEU A 254 -3.44 15.15 -11.12
C LEU A 254 -2.71 14.96 -12.46
N MET A 255 -1.81 13.97 -12.54
CA MET A 255 -1.14 13.62 -13.78
C MET A 255 -2.14 13.23 -14.87
N LEU A 256 -3.04 12.29 -14.58
CA LEU A 256 -4.06 11.84 -15.53
C LEU A 256 -4.99 12.98 -15.93
N LEU A 257 -5.51 13.76 -14.97
CA LEU A 257 -6.38 14.89 -15.26
C LEU A 257 -5.69 15.95 -16.10
N SER A 258 -4.40 16.23 -15.87
CA SER A 258 -3.66 17.18 -16.69
C SER A 258 -3.62 16.77 -18.17
N ASP A 259 -3.64 15.48 -18.48
CA ASP A 259 -3.62 14.96 -19.85
C ASP A 259 -5.03 14.76 -20.45
N HIS A 260 -6.10 14.90 -19.65
CA HIS A 260 -7.50 14.67 -20.05
C HIS A 260 -8.37 15.89 -19.68
N GLU A 261 -8.32 16.91 -20.53
CA GLU A 261 -9.08 18.16 -20.34
C GLU A 261 -10.58 17.91 -20.25
N GLU A 262 -11.12 16.99 -21.06
CA GLU A 262 -12.53 16.61 -21.04
C GLU A 262 -12.98 16.06 -19.68
N ALA A 263 -12.10 15.35 -18.97
CA ALA A 263 -12.40 14.86 -17.63
C ALA A 263 -12.40 16.01 -16.61
N GLN A 264 -11.52 17.00 -16.77
CA GLN A 264 -11.52 18.19 -15.90
C GLN A 264 -12.82 18.99 -16.06
N GLU A 265 -13.25 19.26 -17.30
CA GLU A 265 -14.47 20.03 -17.56
C GLU A 265 -15.70 19.29 -17.03
N ARG A 266 -15.78 17.97 -17.21
CA ARG A 266 -16.89 17.19 -16.70
C ARG A 266 -16.93 17.08 -15.17
N ILE A 267 -15.79 17.10 -14.48
CA ILE A 267 -15.74 17.25 -13.01
C ILE A 267 -16.29 18.62 -12.60
N LEU A 268 -15.96 19.68 -13.34
CA LEU A 268 -16.42 21.04 -13.05
C LEU A 268 -17.93 21.19 -13.28
N GLU A 269 -18.46 20.60 -14.35
CA GLU A 269 -19.90 20.51 -14.61
C GLU A 269 -20.62 19.80 -13.45
N GLU A 270 -20.17 18.60 -13.09
CA GLU A 270 -20.72 17.85 -11.94
C GLU A 270 -20.64 18.66 -10.64
N TYR A 271 -19.52 19.33 -10.39
CA TYR A 271 -19.34 20.17 -9.21
C TYR A 271 -20.39 21.28 -9.16
N ASN A 272 -20.58 22.02 -10.26
CA ASN A 272 -21.55 23.12 -10.32
C ASN A 272 -22.99 22.63 -10.10
N GLU A 273 -23.35 21.49 -10.69
CA GLU A 273 -24.69 20.87 -10.54
C GLU A 273 -24.98 20.42 -9.11
N VAL A 274 -23.98 19.80 -8.45
CA VAL A 274 -24.10 19.28 -7.09
C VAL A 274 -24.09 20.42 -6.06
N MET A 275 -23.18 21.38 -6.23
CA MET A 275 -22.98 22.46 -5.26
C MET A 275 -24.06 23.52 -5.28
N ARG A 276 -24.66 23.81 -6.44
CA ARG A 276 -25.78 24.77 -6.58
C ARG A 276 -25.49 26.12 -5.90
N GLY A 277 -24.24 26.59 -6.01
CA GLY A 277 -23.79 27.86 -5.41
C GLY A 277 -23.32 27.79 -3.95
N LYS A 278 -23.26 26.60 -3.32
CA LYS A 278 -22.63 26.43 -2.00
C LYS A 278 -21.12 26.63 -2.09
N GLU A 279 -20.51 27.21 -1.05
CA GLU A 279 -19.06 27.42 -0.99
C GLU A 279 -18.29 26.15 -0.61
N THR A 280 -18.84 25.28 0.24
CA THR A 280 -18.15 24.08 0.76
C THR A 280 -19.02 22.84 0.64
N PRO A 281 -18.54 21.73 0.02
CA PRO A 281 -19.32 20.50 -0.08
C PRO A 281 -19.47 19.82 1.29
N THR A 282 -20.66 19.32 1.62
CA THR A 282 -20.84 18.41 2.76
C THR A 282 -20.62 16.96 2.32
N LEU A 283 -20.68 16.02 3.27
CA LEU A 283 -20.64 14.58 2.95
C LEU A 283 -21.74 14.16 1.97
N SER A 284 -22.90 14.82 1.99
CA SER A 284 -24.00 14.52 1.07
C SER A 284 -23.66 14.96 -0.35
N GLU A 285 -23.09 16.15 -0.54
CA GLU A 285 -22.65 16.61 -1.86
C GLU A 285 -21.52 15.73 -2.39
N PHE A 286 -20.54 15.37 -1.56
CA PHE A 286 -19.49 14.45 -1.98
C PHE A 286 -20.02 13.08 -2.39
N ALA A 287 -21.12 12.60 -1.81
CA ALA A 287 -21.73 11.33 -2.22
C ALA A 287 -22.37 11.39 -3.63
N GLU A 288 -22.81 12.57 -4.08
CA GLU A 288 -23.41 12.76 -5.40
C GLU A 288 -22.41 13.04 -6.52
N MET A 289 -21.14 13.35 -6.19
CA MET A 289 -20.05 13.51 -7.17
C MET A 289 -19.58 12.16 -7.74
N LYS A 290 -20.43 11.51 -8.55
CA LYS A 290 -20.26 10.15 -9.08
C LYS A 290 -19.21 10.06 -10.17
N TYR A 291 -19.05 11.09 -10.99
CA TYR A 291 -18.01 11.16 -12.01
C TYR A 291 -16.64 11.35 -11.38
N LEU A 292 -16.52 12.20 -10.36
CA LEU A 292 -15.28 12.32 -9.61
C LEU A 292 -14.91 10.99 -8.91
N ASP A 293 -15.88 10.24 -8.38
CA ASP A 293 -15.63 8.87 -7.88
C ASP A 293 -15.09 7.96 -8.98
N ALA A 294 -15.66 8.05 -10.18
CA ALA A 294 -15.28 7.24 -11.32
C ALA A 294 -13.85 7.57 -11.79
N VAL A 295 -13.48 8.85 -11.78
CA VAL A 295 -12.12 9.34 -12.06
C VAL A 295 -11.13 8.78 -11.04
N ILE A 296 -11.42 8.88 -9.74
CA ILE A 296 -10.54 8.36 -8.68
C ILE A 296 -10.38 6.84 -8.81
N LYS A 297 -11.48 6.11 -9.04
CA LYS A 297 -11.43 4.65 -9.24
C LYS A 297 -10.61 4.26 -10.46
N GLU A 298 -10.74 4.96 -11.58
CA GLU A 298 -9.94 4.69 -12.77
C GLU A 298 -8.46 5.04 -12.58
N THR A 299 -8.15 6.10 -11.84
CA THR A 299 -6.77 6.37 -11.38
C THR A 299 -6.24 5.20 -10.56
N LEU A 300 -6.99 4.73 -9.57
CA LEU A 300 -6.58 3.61 -8.71
C LEU A 300 -6.53 2.27 -9.46
N ARG A 301 -7.23 2.13 -10.59
CA ARG A 301 -7.10 0.97 -11.49
C ARG A 301 -5.78 0.99 -12.25
N LEU A 302 -5.42 2.15 -12.82
CA LEU A 302 -4.18 2.32 -13.58
C LEU A 302 -2.93 2.37 -12.68
N TYR A 303 -3.07 2.94 -11.49
CA TYR A 303 -1.99 3.17 -10.53
C TYR A 303 -2.43 2.76 -9.11
N PRO A 304 -2.63 1.46 -8.86
CA PRO A 304 -3.10 0.97 -7.57
C PRO A 304 -2.07 1.15 -6.47
N ASN A 305 -2.53 1.58 -5.30
CA ASN A 305 -1.73 1.83 -4.12
C ASN A 305 -2.40 1.23 -2.88
N PRO A 306 -1.98 0.04 -2.40
CA PRO A 306 -0.78 -0.70 -2.83
C PRO A 306 -0.97 -1.49 -4.14
N HIS A 307 0.10 -1.59 -4.94
CA HIS A 307 0.14 -2.37 -6.19
C HIS A 307 0.27 -3.88 -5.96
N ARG A 308 0.61 -4.31 -4.74
CA ARG A 308 0.67 -5.71 -4.33
C ARG A 308 0.24 -5.89 -2.88
N ILE A 309 -0.37 -7.04 -2.56
CA ILE A 309 -0.88 -7.37 -1.22
C ILE A 309 -0.34 -8.73 -0.82
N GLY A 310 0.46 -8.78 0.25
CA GLY A 310 1.04 -10.01 0.78
C GLY A 310 0.15 -10.71 1.82
N ARG A 311 0.10 -12.05 1.76
CA ARG A 311 -0.59 -12.93 2.72
C ARG A 311 0.24 -14.17 3.03
N VAL A 312 0.03 -14.75 4.20
CA VAL A 312 0.43 -16.10 4.57
C VAL A 312 -0.84 -16.88 4.88
N LEU A 313 -0.99 -18.05 4.27
CA LEU A 313 -2.13 -18.92 4.54
C LEU A 313 -2.07 -19.42 5.98
N THR A 314 -3.19 -19.38 6.69
CA THR A 314 -3.27 -19.87 8.08
C THR A 314 -3.89 -21.26 8.20
N GLU A 315 -4.53 -21.73 7.13
CA GLU A 315 -5.09 -23.08 7.00
C GLU A 315 -4.79 -23.63 5.61
N ASP A 316 -4.92 -24.94 5.46
CA ASP A 316 -4.77 -25.61 4.17
C ASP A 316 -5.95 -25.22 3.27
N ILE A 317 -5.66 -24.80 2.04
CA ILE A 317 -6.67 -24.45 1.04
C ILE A 317 -6.39 -25.17 -0.28
N THR A 318 -7.38 -25.21 -1.17
CA THR A 318 -7.15 -25.62 -2.56
C THR A 318 -7.32 -24.42 -3.47
N LEU A 319 -6.28 -24.08 -4.24
CA LEU A 319 -6.32 -22.98 -5.20
C LEU A 319 -6.23 -23.54 -6.61
N GLY A 320 -7.32 -23.40 -7.39
CA GLY A 320 -7.53 -24.01 -8.72
C GLY A 320 -6.98 -25.43 -8.85
N GLY A 321 -7.44 -26.31 -7.96
CA GLY A 321 -7.10 -27.74 -7.97
C GLY A 321 -5.77 -28.10 -7.30
N VAL A 322 -4.94 -27.13 -6.91
CA VAL A 322 -3.66 -27.39 -6.23
C VAL A 322 -3.82 -27.20 -4.71
N PRO A 323 -3.57 -28.25 -3.89
CA PRO A 323 -3.59 -28.10 -2.44
C PRO A 323 -2.39 -27.28 -1.97
N MET A 324 -2.66 -26.29 -1.12
CA MET A 324 -1.68 -25.40 -0.51
C MET A 324 -1.77 -25.53 0.99
N ARG A 325 -0.62 -25.70 1.65
CA ARG A 325 -0.56 -25.85 3.11
C ARG A 325 -0.57 -24.51 3.82
N ALA A 326 -1.03 -24.49 5.07
CA ALA A 326 -0.80 -23.39 5.99
C ALA A 326 0.69 -23.03 6.03
N GLY A 327 1.00 -21.73 6.13
CA GLY A 327 2.34 -21.17 6.03
C GLY A 327 2.79 -20.84 4.61
N THR A 328 2.02 -21.19 3.57
CA THR A 328 2.34 -20.79 2.19
C THR A 328 2.21 -19.29 2.02
N GLU A 329 3.19 -18.67 1.36
CA GLU A 329 3.17 -17.25 1.05
C GLU A 329 2.45 -16.97 -0.27
N VAL A 330 1.55 -16.00 -0.23
CA VAL A 330 0.76 -15.56 -1.37
C VAL A 330 0.91 -14.06 -1.57
N CYS A 331 1.00 -13.62 -2.81
CA CYS A 331 1.05 -12.22 -3.19
C CYS A 331 0.00 -11.93 -4.25
N VAL A 332 -1.00 -11.13 -3.91
CA VAL A 332 -1.95 -10.59 -4.89
C VAL A 332 -1.30 -9.41 -5.59
N LEU A 333 -1.14 -9.50 -6.91
CA LEU A 333 -0.62 -8.43 -7.75
C LEU A 333 -1.78 -7.57 -8.26
N THR A 334 -2.21 -6.61 -7.43
CA THR A 334 -3.31 -5.68 -7.72
C THR A 334 -3.11 -4.98 -9.07
N ILE A 335 -1.89 -4.57 -9.39
CA ILE A 335 -1.60 -3.91 -10.66
C ILE A 335 -1.81 -4.81 -11.89
N ASP A 336 -1.51 -6.10 -11.80
CA ASP A 336 -1.74 -7.02 -12.92
C ASP A 336 -3.21 -7.41 -13.02
N LEU A 337 -3.85 -7.63 -11.87
CA LEU A 337 -5.29 -7.84 -11.77
C LEU A 337 -6.10 -6.71 -12.42
N HIS A 338 -5.72 -5.45 -12.19
CA HIS A 338 -6.42 -4.27 -12.71
C HIS A 338 -6.12 -3.96 -14.19
N TYR A 339 -5.08 -4.57 -14.77
CA TYR A 339 -4.71 -4.44 -16.19
C TYR A 339 -5.18 -5.61 -17.05
N ARG A 340 -5.95 -6.54 -16.46
CA ARG A 340 -6.58 -7.65 -17.16
C ARG A 340 -7.56 -7.16 -18.21
N GLU A 341 -7.27 -7.45 -19.48
CA GLU A 341 -8.10 -7.03 -20.62
C GLU A 341 -9.46 -7.73 -20.67
N ASP A 342 -9.56 -8.96 -20.14
CA ASP A 342 -10.80 -9.72 -20.02
C ASP A 342 -11.82 -9.09 -19.07
N PHE A 343 -11.36 -8.28 -18.10
CA PHE A 343 -12.22 -7.52 -17.19
C PHE A 343 -12.24 -6.02 -17.48
N PHE A 344 -11.17 -5.48 -18.06
CA PHE A 344 -11.02 -4.08 -18.41
C PHE A 344 -10.52 -3.94 -19.86
N PRO A 345 -11.43 -3.96 -20.86
CA PRO A 345 -11.05 -3.82 -22.27
C PRO A 345 -10.28 -2.52 -22.50
N GLU A 346 -9.21 -2.56 -23.31
CA GLU A 346 -8.26 -1.45 -23.45
C GLU A 346 -7.68 -1.01 -22.08
N PRO A 347 -7.03 -1.92 -21.34
CA PRO A 347 -6.72 -1.74 -19.92
C PRO A 347 -5.76 -0.58 -19.63
N GLU A 348 -5.05 -0.08 -20.62
CA GLU A 348 -4.10 1.01 -20.45
C GLU A 348 -4.70 2.40 -20.70
N LYS A 349 -5.94 2.48 -21.21
CA LYS A 349 -6.63 3.76 -21.43
C LYS A 349 -7.31 4.22 -20.15
N PHE A 350 -7.15 5.51 -19.83
CA PHE A 350 -7.90 6.17 -18.77
C PHE A 350 -9.34 6.41 -19.25
N ARG A 351 -10.28 5.65 -18.67
CA ARG A 351 -11.70 5.72 -19.01
C ARG A 351 -12.57 5.67 -17.74
N PRO A 352 -12.81 6.81 -17.07
CA PRO A 352 -13.64 6.88 -15.87
C PRO A 352 -15.01 6.21 -16.02
N GLU A 353 -15.60 6.23 -17.23
CA GLU A 353 -16.92 5.69 -17.55
C GLU A 353 -17.12 4.22 -17.12
N ARG A 354 -16.03 3.44 -17.03
CA ARG A 354 -16.06 2.05 -16.52
C ARG A 354 -16.75 1.93 -15.17
N PHE A 355 -16.61 2.96 -14.32
CA PHE A 355 -17.11 2.95 -12.95
C PHE A 355 -18.45 3.68 -12.76
N LEU A 356 -19.07 4.18 -13.83
CA LEU A 356 -20.38 4.83 -13.78
C LEU A 356 -21.54 3.85 -13.97
N ARG A 357 -21.35 2.85 -14.85
CA ARG A 357 -22.42 1.93 -15.27
C ARG A 357 -22.52 0.67 -14.39
N GLY A 358 -21.66 0.55 -13.38
CA GLY A 358 -21.65 -0.62 -12.48
C GLY A 358 -21.18 -1.92 -13.15
N GLU A 359 -20.45 -1.84 -14.26
CA GLU A 359 -20.02 -2.98 -15.09
C GLU A 359 -18.84 -3.78 -14.48
N ILE A 360 -18.74 -3.86 -13.14
CA ILE A 360 -17.74 -4.72 -12.50
C ILE A 360 -18.23 -6.16 -12.61
N GLN A 361 -17.66 -6.90 -13.57
CA GLN A 361 -18.07 -8.28 -13.85
C GLN A 361 -17.81 -9.24 -12.68
N HIS A 362 -16.75 -9.02 -11.90
CA HIS A 362 -16.39 -9.84 -10.74
C HIS A 362 -16.01 -8.95 -9.55
N PRO A 363 -16.57 -9.17 -8.34
CA PRO A 363 -16.29 -8.33 -7.17
C PRO A 363 -14.81 -8.16 -6.78
N TYR A 364 -13.97 -9.13 -7.14
CA TYR A 364 -12.54 -9.16 -6.87
C TYR A 364 -11.68 -8.77 -8.08
N SER A 365 -12.27 -8.31 -9.20
CA SER A 365 -11.48 -7.77 -10.32
C SER A 365 -10.97 -6.35 -10.07
N PHE A 366 -11.56 -5.63 -9.09
CA PHE A 366 -11.16 -4.29 -8.70
C PHE A 366 -11.05 -4.13 -7.18
N VAL A 367 -9.87 -4.44 -6.63
CA VAL A 367 -9.58 -4.36 -5.17
C VAL A 367 -8.47 -3.34 -4.80
N PRO A 368 -8.57 -2.05 -5.19
CA PRO A 368 -7.54 -1.05 -4.85
C PRO A 368 -7.38 -0.82 -3.35
N PHE A 369 -8.42 -1.12 -2.57
CA PHE A 369 -8.46 -1.01 -1.12
C PHE A 369 -8.41 -2.38 -0.43
N SER A 370 -7.87 -3.42 -1.10
CA SER A 370 -8.02 -4.81 -0.68
C SER A 370 -9.52 -5.22 -0.60
N ALA A 371 -9.81 -6.39 -0.07
CA ALA A 371 -11.17 -6.89 0.12
C ALA A 371 -11.25 -7.81 1.35
N GLY A 372 -12.47 -8.18 1.74
CA GLY A 372 -12.75 -9.04 2.88
C GLY A 372 -12.45 -8.37 4.24
N PRO A 373 -12.21 -9.17 5.30
CA PRO A 373 -12.10 -8.66 6.68
C PRO A 373 -10.81 -7.88 6.96
N ARG A 374 -9.81 -7.96 6.06
CA ARG A 374 -8.60 -7.13 6.08
C ARG A 374 -8.56 -6.19 4.87
N ASN A 375 -9.71 -5.59 4.58
CA ASN A 375 -9.79 -4.46 3.65
C ASN A 375 -9.23 -3.18 4.29
N CYS A 376 -9.07 -2.13 3.48
CA CYS A 376 -8.57 -0.86 3.97
C CYS A 376 -9.62 -0.18 4.85
N LEU A 377 -9.35 -0.12 6.15
CA LEU A 377 -10.17 0.63 7.10
C LEU A 377 -10.32 2.11 6.68
N GLY A 378 -9.25 2.69 6.13
CA GLY A 378 -9.19 4.09 5.71
C GLY A 378 -9.93 4.38 4.40
N GLN A 379 -10.55 3.41 3.72
CA GLN A 379 -11.10 3.59 2.37
C GLN A 379 -12.05 4.79 2.25
N LYS A 380 -13.02 4.92 3.17
CA LYS A 380 -13.99 6.03 3.12
C LYS A 380 -13.32 7.38 3.38
N PHE A 381 -12.35 7.41 4.29
CA PHE A 381 -11.57 8.61 4.60
C PHE A 381 -10.71 9.02 3.39
N ALA A 382 -9.97 8.08 2.81
CA ALA A 382 -9.12 8.30 1.65
C ALA A 382 -9.91 8.82 0.44
N MET A 383 -11.07 8.21 0.14
CA MET A 383 -11.94 8.69 -0.95
C MET A 383 -12.41 10.12 -0.70
N LEU A 384 -12.83 10.45 0.52
CA LEU A 384 -13.28 11.80 0.86
C LEU A 384 -12.13 12.82 0.79
N GLU A 385 -10.95 12.48 1.30
CA GLU A 385 -9.74 13.31 1.25
C GLU A 385 -9.36 13.61 -0.20
N ILE A 386 -9.23 12.58 -1.04
CA ILE A 386 -8.87 12.72 -2.45
C ILE A 386 -9.92 13.56 -3.19
N LYS A 387 -11.21 13.28 -2.98
CA LYS A 387 -12.31 14.07 -3.56
C LYS A 387 -12.21 15.54 -3.17
N SER A 388 -12.06 15.83 -1.87
CA SER A 388 -11.99 17.20 -1.38
C SER A 388 -10.85 17.99 -2.02
N VAL A 389 -9.67 17.39 -2.14
CA VAL A 389 -8.50 18.04 -2.75
C VAL A 389 -8.70 18.23 -4.26
N LEU A 390 -9.12 17.17 -4.98
CA LEU A 390 -9.32 17.24 -6.43
C LEU A 390 -10.42 18.22 -6.81
N THR A 391 -11.55 18.21 -6.11
CA THR A 391 -12.64 19.18 -6.32
C THR A 391 -12.13 20.61 -6.20
N HIS A 392 -11.40 20.92 -5.13
CA HIS A 392 -10.88 22.27 -4.91
C HIS A 392 -9.87 22.67 -6.00
N ILE A 393 -8.99 21.75 -6.40
CA ILE A 393 -8.02 22.01 -7.47
C ILE A 393 -8.72 22.25 -8.81
N CYS A 394 -9.61 21.35 -9.24
CA CYS A 394 -10.29 21.45 -10.54
C CYS A 394 -11.23 22.66 -10.62
N ASN A 395 -11.81 23.10 -9.50
CA ASN A 395 -12.66 24.29 -9.44
C ASN A 395 -11.85 25.58 -9.61
N ASN A 396 -10.64 25.65 -9.08
CA ASN A 396 -9.83 26.88 -9.08
C ASN A 396 -8.78 26.92 -10.18
N PHE A 397 -8.41 25.76 -10.75
CA PHE A 397 -7.34 25.65 -11.72
C PHE A 397 -7.70 24.71 -12.88
N LYS A 398 -7.22 25.07 -14.07
CA LYS A 398 -7.06 24.17 -15.20
C LYS A 398 -5.65 23.57 -15.15
N LEU A 399 -5.57 22.24 -15.17
CA LEU A 399 -4.32 21.49 -15.14
C LEU A 399 -3.83 21.28 -16.57
N VAL A 400 -2.55 21.56 -16.82
CA VAL A 400 -1.90 21.40 -18.12
C VAL A 400 -0.63 20.57 -17.93
N PRO A 401 -0.41 19.51 -18.74
CA PRO A 401 0.75 18.67 -18.58
C PRO A 401 1.97 19.37 -19.19
N MET A 402 3.13 19.30 -18.52
CA MET A 402 4.38 19.78 -19.13
C MET A 402 4.85 18.88 -20.28
N LYS A 403 4.39 17.62 -20.31
CA LYS A 403 4.64 16.64 -21.36
C LYS A 403 3.35 15.86 -21.63
N ARG A 404 2.78 16.03 -22.83
CA ARG A 404 1.53 15.34 -23.24
C ARG A 404 1.73 13.84 -23.43
N ASN A 405 0.69 13.05 -23.20
CA ASN A 405 0.69 11.59 -23.33
C ASN A 405 1.81 10.91 -22.53
N TRP A 406 2.28 11.55 -21.46
CA TRP A 406 3.41 11.04 -20.70
C TRP A 406 2.95 9.94 -19.75
N ARG A 407 3.30 8.71 -20.10
CA ARG A 407 3.25 7.60 -19.16
C ARG A 407 4.52 7.59 -18.34
N VAL A 408 4.42 8.04 -17.10
CA VAL A 408 5.52 7.97 -16.15
C VAL A 408 5.90 6.51 -15.92
N GLU A 409 7.19 6.21 -15.96
CA GLU A 409 7.66 4.91 -15.49
C GLU A 409 7.34 4.78 -14.01
N THR A 410 6.85 3.61 -13.59
CA THR A 410 6.53 3.36 -12.19
C THR A 410 7.52 2.38 -11.59
N VAL A 411 7.84 2.61 -10.32
CA VAL A 411 8.72 1.75 -9.53
C VAL A 411 7.96 1.23 -8.32
N SER A 412 8.28 -0.01 -7.95
CA SER A 412 7.80 -0.62 -6.72
C SER A 412 8.60 -0.07 -5.53
N ASP A 413 7.94 0.69 -4.67
CA ASP A 413 8.35 0.98 -3.29
C ASP A 413 7.39 0.22 -2.34
N ILE A 414 7.20 0.68 -1.09
CA ILE A 414 6.10 0.21 -0.23
C ILE A 414 4.74 0.51 -0.89
N VAL A 415 4.66 1.65 -1.59
CA VAL A 415 3.56 2.04 -2.50
C VAL A 415 4.11 2.15 -3.93
N LEU A 416 3.24 2.24 -4.93
CA LEU A 416 3.65 2.47 -6.31
C LEU A 416 4.09 3.93 -6.45
N LYS A 417 5.32 4.19 -6.90
CA LYS A 417 5.80 5.58 -7.09
C LYS A 417 6.15 5.87 -8.54
N PRO A 418 6.04 7.13 -8.98
CA PRO A 418 6.65 7.52 -10.24
C PRO A 418 8.18 7.44 -10.12
N ALA A 419 8.85 6.95 -11.16
CA ALA A 419 10.30 6.85 -11.22
C ALA A 419 10.97 8.22 -11.35
N GLU A 420 10.23 9.22 -11.83
CA GLU A 420 10.67 10.58 -12.11
C GLU A 420 9.64 11.60 -11.61
N PRO A 421 10.05 12.84 -11.25
CA PRO A 421 9.11 13.86 -10.84
C PRO A 421 8.08 14.19 -11.92
N ILE A 422 6.81 14.34 -11.53
CA ILE A 422 5.73 14.74 -12.43
C ILE A 422 5.56 16.26 -12.35
N TYR A 423 5.67 16.93 -13.49
CA TYR A 423 5.52 18.39 -13.60
C TYR A 423 4.20 18.74 -14.28
N ILE A 424 3.37 19.52 -13.58
CA ILE A 424 2.04 19.96 -14.02
C ILE A 424 1.97 21.48 -13.84
N LYS A 425 1.42 22.17 -14.83
CA LYS A 425 1.14 23.61 -14.76
C LYS A 425 -0.30 23.82 -14.29
N PHE A 426 -0.46 24.65 -13.27
CA PHE A 426 -1.76 25.08 -12.75
C PHE A 426 -2.07 26.46 -13.34
N VAL A 427 -3.12 26.55 -14.14
CA VAL A 427 -3.60 27.80 -14.73
C VAL A 427 -4.86 28.21 -13.97
N PRO A 428 -4.91 29.38 -13.30
CA PRO A 428 -6.12 29.84 -12.63
C PRO A 428 -7.31 29.88 -13.59
N ARG A 429 -8.49 29.47 -13.11
CA ARG A 429 -9.76 29.58 -13.85
C ARG A 429 -10.43 30.94 -13.66
#